data_AF-A0A8D5FUH3-F1
#
_entry.id   AF-A0A8D5FUH3-F1
#
_cell.length_a   1.000
_cell.length_b   1.000
_cell.length_c   1.000
_cell.angle_alpha   90.00
_cell.angle_beta   90.00
_cell.angle_gamma   90.00
#
_symmetry.space_group_name_H-M   'P 1'
#
loop_
_entity.id
_entity.type
_entity.pdbx_description
1 polymer ?
#
loop_
_entity_poly.entity_id
_entity_poly.type
_entity_poly.pdbx_seq_one_letter_code
_entity_poly.pdbx_strand_id
1 'polypeptide(L)'
;MLDFRLASSAISTLLSGLEKESASDRYKTYTTIVHLLDDIETHSRNSGIDDWFIHEKILELRVTLAHAAGLRDNGSNLQQNVVMADTILKTLVSGLDYLQLDPVK
;
A
#
# COMPACT_ATOMS: atom_id res chain seq x y z
N MET A 1 6.10 -18.43 -2.72
CA MET A 1 4.89 -17.64 -3.02
C MET A 1 4.84 -16.54 -1.97
N LEU A 2 4.85 -15.27 -2.37
CA LEU A 2 4.84 -14.15 -1.42
C LEU A 2 3.45 -14.07 -0.78
N ASP A 3 3.37 -14.16 0.55
CA ASP A 3 2.13 -13.94 1.28
C ASP A 3 1.80 -12.43 1.25
N PHE A 4 0.64 -12.02 0.74
CA PHE A 4 0.24 -10.60 0.72
C PHE A 4 0.21 -10.01 2.14
N ARG A 5 0.03 -10.84 3.19
CA ARG A 5 0.13 -10.43 4.59
C ARG A 5 1.57 -10.07 4.96
N LEU A 6 2.55 -10.83 4.46
CA LEU A 6 3.97 -10.50 4.61
C LEU A 6 4.31 -9.20 3.87
N ALA A 7 3.84 -9.04 2.63
CA ALA A 7 4.01 -7.80 1.88
C ALA A 7 3.37 -6.61 2.60
N SER A 8 2.14 -6.75 3.10
CA SER A 8 1.43 -5.71 3.84
C SER A 8 2.11 -5.37 5.17
N SER A 9 2.64 -6.36 5.88
CA SER A 9 3.44 -6.15 7.09
C SER A 9 4.74 -5.39 6.80
N ALA A 10 5.42 -5.71 5.70
CA ALA A 10 6.59 -4.98 5.26
C ALA A 10 6.24 -3.52 4.91
N ILE A 11 5.14 -3.28 4.17
CA ILE A 11 4.66 -1.93 3.87
C ILE A 11 4.38 -1.14 5.15
N SER A 12 3.66 -1.73 6.12
CA SER A 12 3.36 -1.07 7.40
C SER A 12 4.64 -0.71 8.17
N THR A 13 5.64 -1.59 8.17
CA THR A 13 6.95 -1.32 8.78
C THR A 13 7.64 -0.14 8.12
N LEU A 14 7.68 -0.11 6.78
CA LEU A 14 8.27 0.98 5.99
C LEU A 14 7.55 2.31 6.23
N LEU A 15 6.22 2.31 6.29
CA LEU A 15 5.41 3.49 6.60
C LEU A 15 5.76 4.09 7.97
N SER A 16 5.97 3.25 8.98
CA SER A 16 6.28 3.71 10.34
C SER A 16 7.66 4.42 10.46
N GLY A 17 8.57 4.16 9.52
CA GLY A 17 9.90 4.78 9.47
C GLY A 17 9.96 6.09 8.66
N LEU A 18 8.97 6.32 7.79
CA LEU A 18 9.03 7.30 6.69
C LEU A 18 9.25 8.75 7.18
N GLU A 19 8.71 9.11 8.34
CA GLU A 19 8.85 10.46 8.92
C GLU A 19 10.28 10.81 9.33
N LYS A 20 11.10 9.80 9.64
CA LYS A 20 12.48 9.97 10.12
C LYS A 20 13.49 9.93 8.98
N GLU A 21 13.05 9.62 7.78
CA GLU A 21 13.90 9.42 6.61
C GLU A 21 14.24 10.74 5.91
N SER A 22 15.43 10.78 5.29
CA SER A 22 15.80 11.85 4.36
C SER A 22 14.88 11.85 3.13
N ALA A 23 14.84 12.94 2.36
CA ALA A 23 14.04 12.99 1.13
C ALA A 23 14.41 11.87 0.13
N SER A 24 15.71 11.57 -0.02
CA SER A 24 16.17 10.49 -0.89
C SER A 24 15.76 9.11 -0.38
N ASP A 25 15.73 8.90 0.94
CA ASP A 25 15.34 7.62 1.51
C ASP A 25 13.83 7.44 1.45
N ARG A 26 13.04 8.50 1.68
CA ARG A 26 11.58 8.48 1.44
C ARG A 26 11.23 8.09 0.01
N TYR A 27 12.00 8.55 -0.97
CA TYR A 27 11.84 8.14 -2.37
C TYR A 27 12.11 6.64 -2.58
N LYS A 28 13.21 6.11 -2.01
CA LYS A 28 13.49 4.66 -2.07
C LYS A 28 12.40 3.85 -1.39
N THR A 29 11.95 4.29 -0.22
CA THR A 29 10.87 3.65 0.53
C THR A 29 9.57 3.66 -0.28
N TYR A 30 9.23 4.79 -0.92
CA TYR A 30 8.12 4.88 -1.87
C TYR A 30 8.24 3.83 -2.98
N THR A 31 9.37 3.78 -3.70
CA THR A 31 9.54 2.81 -4.79
C THR A 31 9.46 1.36 -4.31
N THR A 32 9.96 1.08 -3.11
CA THR A 32 9.90 -0.25 -2.49
C THR A 32 8.46 -0.65 -2.18
N ILE A 33 7.68 0.26 -1.58
CA ILE A 33 6.26 0.03 -1.31
C ILE A 33 5.47 -0.17 -2.60
N VAL A 34 5.73 0.64 -3.64
CA VAL A 34 5.06 0.48 -4.95
C VAL A 34 5.30 -0.91 -5.52
N HIS A 35 6.54 -1.42 -5.51
CA HIS A 35 6.81 -2.78 -5.99
C HIS A 35 6.08 -3.86 -5.16
N LEU A 36 6.02 -3.70 -3.83
CA LEU A 36 5.24 -4.61 -2.98
C LEU A 36 3.74 -4.58 -3.30
N LEU A 37 3.20 -3.40 -3.67
CA LEU A 37 1.81 -3.28 -4.12
C LEU A 37 1.59 -3.94 -5.48
N ASP A 38 2.55 -3.83 -6.40
CA ASP A 38 2.50 -4.52 -7.70
C ASP A 38 2.50 -6.05 -7.51
N ASP A 39 3.29 -6.55 -6.56
CA ASP A 39 3.32 -7.96 -6.18
C ASP A 39 1.98 -8.41 -5.59
N ILE A 40 1.38 -7.61 -4.70
CA ILE A 40 0.04 -7.88 -4.13
C ILE A 40 -1.03 -7.90 -5.24
N GLU A 41 -1.02 -6.92 -6.14
CA GLU A 41 -1.97 -6.81 -7.26
C GLU A 41 -1.85 -8.02 -8.20
N THR A 42 -0.62 -8.37 -8.57
CA THR A 42 -0.31 -9.52 -9.42
C THR A 42 -0.75 -10.83 -8.76
N HIS A 43 -0.46 -11.00 -7.47
CA HIS A 43 -0.85 -12.19 -6.74
C HIS A 43 -2.38 -12.33 -6.62
N SER A 44 -3.08 -11.23 -6.34
CA SER A 44 -4.54 -11.21 -6.22
C SER A 44 -5.19 -11.61 -7.54
N ARG A 45 -4.78 -11.00 -8.67
CA ARG A 45 -5.28 -11.36 -10.01
C ARG A 45 -5.00 -12.81 -10.37
N ASN A 46 -3.79 -13.30 -10.10
CA ASN A 46 -3.43 -14.70 -10.35
C ASN A 46 -4.23 -15.70 -9.50
N SER A 47 -4.78 -15.25 -8.37
CA SER A 47 -5.63 -16.03 -7.49
C SER A 47 -7.13 -15.89 -7.84
N GLY A 48 -7.46 -15.24 -8.97
CA GLY A 48 -8.84 -15.02 -9.40
C GLY A 48 -9.55 -13.87 -8.68
N ILE A 49 -8.82 -13.11 -7.85
CA ILE A 49 -9.32 -11.93 -7.13
C ILE A 49 -8.99 -10.69 -7.97
N ASP A 50 -9.79 -10.47 -9.02
CA ASP A 50 -9.75 -9.26 -9.85
C ASP A 50 -10.91 -8.33 -9.45
N ASP A 51 -10.72 -7.66 -8.32
CA ASP A 51 -11.75 -6.85 -7.68
C ASP A 51 -11.43 -5.34 -7.79
N TRP A 52 -12.41 -4.57 -8.26
CA TRP A 52 -12.27 -3.12 -8.46
C TRP A 52 -11.89 -2.37 -7.18
N PHE A 53 -12.43 -2.77 -6.03
CA PHE A 53 -12.13 -2.14 -4.75
C PHE A 53 -10.65 -2.36 -4.36
N ILE A 54 -10.09 -3.53 -4.62
CA ILE A 54 -8.66 -3.81 -4.40
C ILE A 54 -7.80 -2.90 -5.28
N HIS A 55 -8.13 -2.79 -6.57
CA HIS A 55 -7.41 -1.92 -7.51
C HIS A 55 -7.47 -0.44 -7.10
N GLU A 56 -8.66 0.04 -6.72
CA GLU A 56 -8.87 1.41 -6.26
C GLU A 56 -8.03 1.72 -5.01
N LYS A 57 -8.00 0.81 -4.02
CA LYS A 57 -7.21 1.03 -2.79
C LYS A 57 -5.71 1.00 -3.05
N ILE A 58 -5.25 0.16 -3.98
CA ILE A 58 -3.84 0.17 -4.40
C ILE A 58 -3.48 1.51 -5.07
N LEU A 59 -4.34 2.03 -5.96
CA LEU A 59 -4.13 3.34 -6.59
C LEU A 59 -4.12 4.48 -5.57
N GLU A 60 -5.08 4.49 -4.65
CA GLU A 60 -5.19 5.50 -3.59
C GLU A 60 -3.93 5.50 -2.70
N LEU A 61 -3.42 4.31 -2.37
CA LEU A 61 -2.20 4.16 -1.58
C LEU A 61 -0.97 4.67 -2.35
N ARG A 62 -0.81 4.32 -3.63
CA ARG A 62 0.28 4.82 -4.49
C ARG A 62 0.29 6.35 -4.55
N VAL A 63 -0.87 6.98 -4.71
CA VAL A 63 -1.01 8.45 -4.76
C VAL A 63 -0.65 9.08 -3.42
N THR A 64 -1.16 8.53 -2.32
CA THR A 64 -0.90 9.05 -0.97
C THR A 64 0.59 8.94 -0.61
N LEU A 65 1.23 7.83 -0.97
CA LEU A 65 2.67 7.65 -0.79
C LEU A 65 3.50 8.61 -1.65
N ALA A 66 3.05 8.95 -2.86
CA ALA A 66 3.71 9.96 -3.67
C ALA A 66 3.68 11.35 -2.99
N HIS A 67 2.60 11.69 -2.29
CA HIS A 67 2.56 12.88 -1.44
C HIS A 67 3.54 12.77 -0.26
N ALA A 68 3.57 11.62 0.45
CA ALA A 68 4.50 11.40 1.56
C ALA A 68 5.99 11.42 1.13
N ALA A 69 6.30 11.01 -0.10
CA ALA A 69 7.64 11.09 -0.66
C ALA A 69 8.04 12.49 -1.13
N GLY A 70 7.11 13.46 -1.14
CA GLY A 70 7.32 14.79 -1.70
C GLY A 70 7.40 14.83 -3.23
N LEU A 71 6.90 13.78 -3.90
CA LEU A 71 6.80 13.72 -5.37
C LEU A 71 5.60 14.50 -5.91
N ARG A 72 4.60 14.73 -5.05
CA ARG A 72 3.38 15.48 -5.33
C ARG A 72 3.03 16.32 -4.11
N ASP A 73 2.41 17.48 -4.32
CA ASP A 73 1.88 18.31 -3.24
C ASP A 73 0.35 18.22 -3.23
N ASN A 74 -0.21 17.98 -2.04
CA ASN A 74 -1.65 17.99 -1.77
C ASN A 74 -2.03 18.93 -0.62
N GLY A 75 -1.11 19.79 -0.17
CA GLY A 75 -1.29 20.69 0.97
C GLY A 75 -1.31 19.99 2.34
N SER A 76 -1.15 18.67 2.40
CA SER A 76 -1.07 17.91 3.65
C SER A 76 0.40 17.70 4.06
N ASN A 77 0.65 17.67 5.36
CA ASN A 77 2.01 17.41 5.85
C ASN A 77 2.38 15.92 5.74
N LEU A 78 3.68 15.62 5.90
CA LEU A 78 4.21 14.26 5.81
C LEU A 78 3.47 13.27 6.72
N GLN A 79 3.28 13.63 7.98
CA GLN A 79 2.63 12.80 8.98
C GLN A 79 1.18 12.45 8.61
N GLN A 80 0.42 13.43 8.10
CA GLN A 80 -0.93 13.21 7.63
C GLN A 80 -0.97 12.21 6.46
N ASN A 81 -0.06 12.35 5.50
CA ASN A 81 0.04 11.42 4.38
C ASN A 81 0.45 10.01 4.83
N VAL A 82 1.34 9.88 5.82
CA VAL A 82 1.73 8.57 6.40
C VAL A 82 0.55 7.90 7.11
N VAL A 83 -0.20 8.64 7.95
CA VAL A 83 -1.40 8.11 8.63
C VAL A 83 -2.48 7.70 7.65
N MET A 84 -2.69 8.49 6.59
CA MET A 84 -3.64 8.17 5.54
C MET A 84 -3.22 6.91 4.78
N ALA A 85 -1.93 6.79 4.41
CA ALA A 85 -1.41 5.60 3.75
C ALA A 85 -1.58 4.34 4.61
N ASP A 86 -1.32 4.41 5.92
CA ASP A 86 -1.54 3.30 6.85
C ASP A 86 -3.03 2.91 6.94
N THR A 87 -3.93 3.90 6.94
CA THR A 87 -5.38 3.65 6.96
C THR A 87 -5.86 2.96 5.67
N ILE A 88 -5.35 3.40 4.52
CA ILE A 88 -5.67 2.78 3.21
C ILE A 88 -5.13 1.35 3.17
N LEU A 89 -3.90 1.13 3.64
CA LEU A 89 -3.29 -0.21 3.70
C LEU A 89 -4.12 -1.16 4.57
N LYS A 90 -4.56 -0.74 5.76
CA LYS A 90 -5.43 -1.55 6.64
C LYS A 90 -6.75 -1.91 5.96
N THR A 91 -7.31 -0.97 5.20
CA THR A 91 -8.53 -1.17 4.42
C THR A 91 -8.31 -2.17 3.29
N LEU A 92 -7.20 -2.06 2.55
CA LEU A 92 -6.78 -3.00 1.52
C LEU A 92 -6.62 -4.42 2.08
N VAL A 93 -5.90 -4.58 3.18
CA VAL A 93 -5.70 -5.87 3.85
C VAL A 93 -7.02 -6.49 4.27
N SER A 94 -7.93 -5.70 4.85
CA SER A 94 -9.26 -6.19 5.26
C SER A 94 -10.10 -6.64 4.06
N GLY A 95 -10.01 -5.94 2.92
CA GLY A 95 -10.66 -6.35 1.67
C GLY A 95 -10.09 -7.66 1.11
N LEU A 96 -8.77 -7.79 1.08
CA LEU A 96 -8.11 -9.02 0.65
C LEU A 96 -8.45 -10.21 1.55
N ASP A 97 -8.47 -10.00 2.87
CA ASP A 97 -8.88 -11.01 3.84
C ASP A 97 -10.34 -11.44 3.63
N TYR A 98 -11.26 -10.50 3.39
CA TYR A 98 -12.66 -10.81 3.11
C TYR A 98 -12.81 -11.66 1.85
N LEU A 99 -12.12 -11.32 0.77
CA LEU A 99 -12.18 -12.04 -0.51
C LEU A 99 -11.53 -13.43 -0.44
N GLN A 100 -10.58 -13.66 0.48
CA GLN A 100 -10.02 -14.98 0.73
C GLN A 100 -10.87 -15.83 1.70
N LEU A 101 -11.66 -15.19 2.56
CA LEU A 101 -12.66 -15.85 3.41
C LEU A 101 -13.97 -16.17 2.68
N ASP A 102 -14.18 -15.57 1.50
CA ASP A 102 -15.29 -15.85 0.60
C ASP A 102 -14.80 -16.76 -0.54
N PRO A 103 -14.59 -18.08 -0.30
CA PRO A 103 -14.42 -19.00 -1.40
C PRO A 103 -15.72 -18.94 -2.20
N VAL A 104 -15.66 -18.32 -3.37
CA VAL A 104 -16.81 -18.23 -4.28
C VAL A 104 -17.46 -19.62 -4.39
N LYS A 105 -18.76 -19.63 -4.07
CA LYS A 105 -19.72 -20.74 -4.07
C LYS A 105 -19.63 -21.71 -5.24
#